data_AF-A0A2A2TD09-F1
#
_entry.id   AF-A0A2A2TD09-F1
#
_cell.length_a   1.000
_cell.length_b   1.000
_cell.length_c   1.000
_cell.angle_alpha   90.00
_cell.angle_beta   90.00
_cell.angle_gamma   90.00
#
_symmetry.space_group_name_H-M   'P 1'
#
loop_
_entity.id
_entity.type
_entity.pdbx_description
1 polymer ?
#
loop_
_entity_poly.entity_id
_entity_poly.type
_entity_poly.pdbx_seq_one_letter_code
_entity_poly.pdbx_strand_id
1 'polypeptide(L)' 'MTKRVSVSIPDLTHEKLQRWADIEGTNLADLAAYLLRREVEIAEKEGKLKYPDENVNKNPQS' A
#
# COMPACT_ATOMS: atom_id res chain seq x y z
N MET A 1 14.24 -3.01 2.01
CA MET A 1 13.60 -4.29 2.35
C MET A 1 12.20 -4.29 1.79
N THR A 2 11.88 -5.18 0.86
CA THR A 2 10.52 -5.29 0.29
C THR A 2 9.71 -6.29 1.12
N LYS A 3 8.51 -5.90 1.56
CA LYS A 3 7.55 -6.79 2.22
C LYS A 3 6.45 -7.14 1.23
N ARG A 4 6.01 -8.40 1.21
CA ARG A 4 4.92 -8.86 0.34
C ARG A 4 3.60 -8.80 1.11
N VAL A 5 2.57 -8.25 0.47
CA VAL A 5 1.20 -8.25 0.97
C VAL A 5 0.35 -8.95 -0.09
N SER A 6 -0.55 -9.84 0.34
CA SER A 6 -1.56 -10.45 -0.53
C SER A 6 -2.87 -9.73 -0.27
N VAL A 7 -3.53 -9.25 -1.34
CA VAL A 7 -4.79 -8.52 -1.26
C VAL A 7 -5.85 -9.25 -2.08
N SER A 8 -7.07 -9.30 -1.56
CA SER A 8 -8.25 -9.77 -2.27
C SER A 8 -9.11 -8.56 -2.59
N ILE A 9 -9.41 -8.35 -3.86
CA ILE A 9 -10.21 -7.22 -4.35
C ILE A 9 -11.34 -7.73 -5.24
N PRO A 10 -12.46 -7.00 -5.35
CA PRO A 10 -13.55 -7.37 -6.27
C PRO A 10 -13.06 -7.45 -7.72
N ASP A 11 -13.65 -8.35 -8.50
CA ASP A 11 -13.30 -8.57 -9.92
C ASP A 11 -13.29 -7.27 -10.72
N LEU A 12 -14.33 -6.44 -10.55
CA LEU A 12 -14.44 -5.15 -11.24
C LEU A 12 -13.26 -4.21 -10.93
N THR A 13 -12.75 -4.23 -9.70
CA THR A 13 -11.58 -3.44 -9.30
C THR A 13 -10.32 -3.99 -9.93
N HIS A 14 -10.17 -5.32 -9.94
CA HIS A 14 -9.06 -5.99 -10.62
C HIS A 14 -9.03 -5.65 -12.11
N GLU A 15 -10.16 -5.76 -12.82
CA GLU A 15 -10.24 -5.45 -14.26
C GLU A 15 -9.86 -3.99 -14.57
N LYS A 16 -10.29 -3.03 -13.73
CA LYS A 16 -9.95 -1.62 -13.89
C LYS A 16 -8.45 -1.39 -13.70
N LEU A 17 -7.85 -1.99 -12.67
CA LEU A 17 -6.42 -1.89 -12.43
C LEU A 17 -5.61 -2.55 -13.54
N GLN A 18 -6.05 -3.71 -14.03
CA GLN A 18 -5.41 -4.41 -15.14
C GLN A 18 -5.37 -3.52 -16.38
N ARG A 19 -6.53 -2.98 -16.79
CA ARG A 19 -6.59 -2.05 -17.94
C ARG A 19 -5.71 -0.82 -17.78
N TRP A 20 -5.63 -0.28 -16.57
CA TRP A 20 -4.74 0.85 -16.32
C TRP A 20 -3.26 0.44 -16.45
N ALA A 21 -2.88 -0.73 -15.93
CA ALA A 21 -1.53 -1.25 -16.09
C ALA A 21 -1.16 -1.47 -17.56
N ASP A 22 -2.10 -2.00 -18.35
CA ASP A 22 -1.95 -2.17 -19.80
C ASP A 22 -1.74 -0.82 -20.53
N ILE A 23 -2.46 0.25 -20.12
CA ILE A 23 -2.29 1.60 -20.69
C ILE A 23 -0.92 2.19 -20.35
N GLU A 24 -0.44 1.99 -19.12
CA GLU A 24 0.85 2.48 -18.65
C GLU A 24 2.03 1.63 -19.16
N GLY A 25 1.76 0.47 -19.78
CA GLY A 25 2.79 -0.47 -20.21
C GLY A 25 3.53 -1.13 -19.04
N THR A 26 2.88 -1.27 -17.89
CA THR A 26 3.44 -1.88 -16.68
C THR A 26 2.65 -3.13 -16.27
N ASN A 27 3.19 -3.93 -15.36
CA ASN A 27 2.43 -5.04 -14.81
C ASN A 27 1.52 -4.57 -13.65
N LEU A 28 0.44 -5.32 -13.44
CA LEU A 28 -0.56 -5.02 -12.41
C LEU A 28 0.04 -4.93 -11.00
N ALA A 29 1.03 -5.76 -10.68
CA ALA A 29 1.64 -5.81 -9.35
C ALA A 29 2.44 -4.53 -9.04
N ASP A 30 3.20 -4.03 -10.02
CA ASP A 30 3.96 -2.80 -9.92
C ASP A 30 3.03 -1.59 -9.85
N LEU A 31 1.96 -1.56 -10.65
CA LEU A 31 0.94 -0.52 -10.55
C LEU A 31 0.29 -0.53 -9.15
N ALA A 32 -0.11 -1.70 -8.64
CA ALA A 32 -0.71 -1.81 -7.32
C ALA A 32 0.26 -1.36 -6.21
N ALA A 33 1.53 -1.74 -6.29
CA ALA A 33 2.55 -1.31 -5.36
C ALA A 33 2.77 0.20 -5.39
N TYR A 34 2.79 0.80 -6.58
CA TYR A 34 2.87 2.25 -6.77
C TYR A 34 1.67 2.97 -6.16
N LEU A 35 0.45 2.50 -6.43
CA LEU A 35 -0.77 3.11 -5.90
C LEU A 35 -0.82 3.04 -4.37
N LEU A 36 -0.48 1.88 -3.79
CA LEU A 36 -0.42 1.73 -2.34
C LEU A 36 0.57 2.71 -1.72
N ARG A 37 1.78 2.81 -2.30
CA ARG A 37 2.79 3.77 -1.82
C ARG A 37 2.29 5.22 -1.93
N ARG A 38 1.72 5.59 -3.07
CA ARG A 38 1.20 6.95 -3.32
C ARG A 38 0.13 7.34 -2.31
N GLU A 39 -0.83 6.45 -2.04
CA GLU A 39 -1.91 6.71 -1.10
C GLU A 39 -1.40 6.82 0.35
N VAL A 40 -0.40 6.03 0.73
CA VAL A 40 0.29 6.20 2.03
C VAL A 40 0.93 7.57 2.13
N GLU A 41 1.72 7.99 1.13
CA GLU A 41 2.37 9.31 1.12
C GLU A 41 1.36 10.46 1.18
N ILE A 42 0.19 10.33 0.55
CA ILE A 42 -0.89 11.31 0.63
C ILE A 42 -1.50 11.34 2.03
N ALA A 43 -1.82 10.18 2.60
CA ALA A 43 -2.39 10.07 3.94
C ALA A 43 -1.44 10.59 5.03
N GLU A 44 -0.12 10.46 4.84
CA GLU A 44 0.89 11.07 5.72
C GLU A 44 0.85 12.59 5.64
N LYS A 45 0.83 13.14 4.42
CA LYS A 45 0.75 14.59 4.20
C LYS A 45 -0.53 15.21 4.73
N GLU A 46 -1.65 14.49 4.66
CA GLU A 46 -2.94 14.92 5.19
C GLU A 46 -3.07 14.71 6.71
N GLY A 47 -2.07 14.11 7.37
CA GLY A 47 -2.11 13.80 8.80
C GLY A 47 -3.16 12.73 9.18
N LYS A 48 -3.64 11.94 8.21
CA LYS A 48 -4.57 10.82 8.42
C LYS A 48 -3.87 9.60 9.01
N LEU A 49 -2.59 9.43 8.70
CA LEU A 49 -1.74 8.41 9.29
C LEU A 49 -1.27 8.86 10.68
N LYS A 50 -2.03 8.46 11.70
CA LYS A 50 -1.56 8.47 13.08
C LYS A 50 -0.90 7.13 13.36
N TYR A 51 0.42 7.07 13.22
CA TYR A 51 1.16 5.93 13.72
C TYR A 51 1.01 5.92 15.25
N PRO A 52 0.57 4.82 15.88
CA PRO A 52 0.77 4.68 17.32
C PRO A 52 2.27 4.80 17.55
N ASP A 53 2.68 5.74 18.41
CA ASP A 53 4.09 5.97 18.74
C ASP A 53 4.85 4.64 18.82
N GLU A 54 5.90 4.50 18.01
CA GLU A 54 6.82 3.35 17.98
C GLU A 54 7.62 3.19 19.29
N ASN A 55 7.19 3.85 20.38
CA ASN A 55 7.78 3.82 21.71
C ASN A 55 6.98 3.01 22.74
N VAL A 56 5.93 2.28 22.35
CA VAL A 56 5.15 1.43 23.29
C VAL A 56 5.66 -0.01 23.37
N ASN A 57 6.70 -0.40 22.61
CA ASN A 57 7.26 -1.77 22.69
C ASN A 57 8.77 -1.81 22.97
N LYS A 58 9.20 -1.08 24.00
CA LYS A 58 10.43 -1.39 24.75
C LYS A 58 10.08 -1.72 26.19
N ASN A 59 9.42 -2.85 26.42
CA ASN A 59 9.47 -3.47 27.74
C ASN A 59 10.45 -4.65 27.68
N PRO A 60 11.65 -4.53 28.28
CA PRO A 60 12.53 -5.68 28.49
C PRO A 60 11.87 -6.59 29.52
N GLN A 61 11.65 -7.85 29.14
CA GLN A 61 11.17 -8.91 30.02
C GLN A 61 12.12 -8.99 31.24
N SER A 62 11.59 -8.68 32.43
CA SER A 62 12.22 -8.91 33.73
C SER A 62 12.20 -10.38 34.10
#